data_AF-A0AB35M7I0-F1
#
_entry.id   AF-A0AB35M7I0-F1
#
_cell.length_a   1.000
_cell.length_b   1.000
_cell.length_c   1.000
_cell.angle_alpha   90.00
_cell.angle_beta   90.00
_cell.angle_gamma   90.00
#
_symmetry.space_group_name_H-M   'P 1'
#
loop_
_entity.id
_entity.type
_entity.pdbx_description
1 polymer ?
#
loop_
_entity_poly.entity_id
_entity_poly.type
_entity_poly.pdbx_seq_one_letter_code
_entity_poly.pdbx_strand_id
1 'polypeptide(L)'
;QGARRWVFSCDEQSADGRKRQYTLVSASDTPIVRHIKIKAAANPHDPAWDEYFESRWGKRMLVSAKGRAKLYRVWLKQGGRCCACLKPVTKDTPWHSRHIVKLSHGGTDAVANLEIYHLYCPRSVQFANVNDV
;
A
#
# COMPACT_ATOMS: atom_id res chain seq x y z
N GLN A 1 -34.63 -8.42 4.56
CA GLN A 1 -34.64 -7.43 3.46
C GLN A 1 -35.16 -6.11 4.02
N GLY A 2 -34.38 -5.02 3.90
CA GLY A 2 -34.69 -3.73 4.52
C GLY A 2 -35.65 -2.86 3.68
N ALA A 3 -36.47 -2.07 4.36
CA ALA A 3 -37.63 -1.32 3.85
C ALA A 3 -37.31 -0.09 2.98
N ARG A 4 -36.37 -0.18 2.02
CA ARG A 4 -36.11 0.93 1.09
C ARG A 4 -37.11 0.88 -0.08
N ARG A 5 -38.21 1.61 0.05
CA ARG A 5 -39.05 2.01 -1.10
C ARG A 5 -38.24 3.07 -1.88
N TRP A 6 -38.22 3.02 -3.22
CA TRP A 6 -37.56 4.00 -4.12
C TRP A 6 -36.04 3.88 -4.29
N VAL A 7 -35.54 2.67 -4.56
CA VAL A 7 -34.15 2.50 -5.02
C VAL A 7 -34.13 2.33 -6.53
N PHE A 8 -33.37 3.16 -7.25
CA PHE A 8 -33.16 2.98 -8.68
C PHE A 8 -32.33 1.72 -8.93
N SER A 9 -32.88 0.81 -9.72
CA SER A 9 -32.21 -0.42 -10.14
C SER A 9 -32.39 -0.67 -11.63
N CYS A 10 -31.41 -1.31 -12.27
CA CYS A 10 -31.45 -1.71 -13.67
C CYS A 10 -30.96 -3.16 -13.79
N ASP A 11 -31.63 -3.96 -14.60
CA ASP A 11 -31.20 -5.31 -14.93
C ASP A 11 -30.45 -5.32 -16.26
N GLU A 12 -29.27 -5.95 -16.27
CA GLU A 12 -28.47 -6.20 -17.45
C GLU A 12 -28.40 -7.71 -17.70
N GLN A 13 -28.61 -8.12 -18.95
CA GLN A 13 -28.28 -9.45 -19.42
C GLN A 13 -26.94 -9.40 -20.13
N SER A 14 -25.95 -10.09 -19.57
CA SER A 14 -24.67 -10.32 -20.22
C SER A 14 -24.84 -11.27 -21.41
N ALA A 15 -23.92 -11.20 -22.38
CA ALA A 15 -23.96 -12.01 -23.61
C ALA A 15 -23.93 -13.54 -23.37
N ASP A 16 -23.44 -13.96 -22.20
CA ASP A 16 -23.43 -15.34 -21.69
C ASP A 16 -24.76 -15.75 -21.00
N GLY A 17 -25.79 -14.89 -21.05
CA GLY A 17 -27.11 -15.14 -20.45
C GLY A 17 -27.19 -14.84 -18.94
N ARG A 18 -26.12 -14.34 -18.33
CA ARG A 18 -26.12 -13.98 -16.90
C ARG A 18 -26.92 -12.69 -16.68
N LYS A 19 -27.88 -12.75 -15.74
CA LYS A 19 -28.59 -11.57 -15.25
C LYS A 19 -27.81 -10.92 -14.11
N ARG A 20 -27.56 -9.62 -14.21
CA ARG A 20 -27.03 -8.79 -13.13
C ARG A 20 -27.96 -7.63 -12.87
N GLN A 21 -28.32 -7.44 -11.62
CA GLN A 21 -29.06 -6.27 -11.18
C GLN A 21 -28.08 -5.25 -10.62
N TYR A 22 -28.06 -4.06 -11.20
CA TYR A 22 -27.36 -2.90 -10.65
C TYR A 22 -28.33 -2.08 -9.83
N THR A 23 -27.89 -1.65 -8.65
CA THR A 23 -28.68 -0.82 -7.75
C THR A 23 -27.87 0.42 -7.43
N LEU A 24 -28.51 1.60 -7.46
CA LEU A 24 -27.85 2.84 -7.09
C LEU A 24 -27.36 2.76 -5.63
N VAL A 25 -26.06 3.00 -5.42
CA VAL A 25 -25.45 3.00 -4.09
C VAL A 25 -25.98 4.16 -3.24
N SER A 26 -26.18 3.95 -1.94
CA SER A 26 -26.55 5.06 -1.07
C SER A 26 -25.35 5.93 -0.76
N ALA A 27 -25.54 7.25 -0.75
CA ALA A 27 -24.50 8.18 -0.31
C ALA A 27 -24.01 7.86 1.12
N SER A 28 -24.91 7.38 2.01
CA SER A 28 -24.55 6.96 3.37
C SER A 28 -23.66 5.72 3.43
N ASP A 29 -23.68 4.89 2.38
CA ASP A 29 -22.87 3.68 2.30
C ASP A 29 -21.42 4.01 1.89
N THR A 30 -21.14 5.25 1.49
CA THR A 30 -19.78 5.72 1.18
C THR A 30 -19.09 6.18 2.46
N PRO A 31 -18.07 5.45 2.95
CA PRO A 31 -17.38 5.82 4.17
C PRO A 31 -16.60 7.12 3.98
N ILE A 32 -16.65 8.00 4.99
CA ILE A 32 -15.84 9.22 5.02
C ILE A 32 -14.40 8.83 5.37
N VAL A 33 -13.53 8.76 4.36
CA VAL A 33 -12.10 8.48 4.55
C VAL A 33 -11.30 9.79 4.47
N ARG A 34 -10.61 10.12 5.56
CA ARG A 34 -9.72 11.30 5.62
C ARG A 34 -8.38 10.96 5.00
N HIS A 35 -8.11 11.55 3.84
CA HIS A 35 -6.83 11.40 3.15
C HIS A 35 -5.90 12.56 3.52
N ILE A 36 -4.65 12.24 3.88
CA ILE A 36 -3.62 13.26 4.12
C ILE A 36 -3.15 13.77 2.76
N LYS A 37 -3.29 15.08 2.51
CA LYS A 37 -2.87 15.71 1.26
C LYS A 37 -1.38 15.51 1.01
N ILE A 38 -1.01 15.28 -0.25
CA ILE A 38 0.38 15.32 -0.67
C ILE A 38 0.82 16.80 -0.72
N LYS A 39 1.98 17.13 -0.12
CA LYS A 39 2.63 18.44 -0.30
C LYS A 39 2.76 18.75 -1.79
N ALA A 40 2.33 19.94 -2.20
CA ALA A 40 2.23 20.31 -3.61
C ALA A 40 3.58 20.21 -4.36
N ALA A 41 4.68 20.57 -3.69
CA ALA A 41 6.02 20.51 -4.26
C ALA A 41 6.64 19.09 -4.26
N ALA A 42 5.98 18.08 -3.69
CA ALA A 42 6.60 16.78 -3.49
C ALA A 42 6.66 15.95 -4.79
N ASN A 43 7.88 15.63 -5.22
CA ASN A 43 8.15 14.81 -6.39
C ASN A 43 8.76 13.45 -5.98
N PRO A 44 8.14 12.30 -6.27
CA PRO A 44 8.69 10.98 -5.96
C PRO A 44 10.04 10.65 -6.61
N HIS A 45 10.42 11.38 -7.66
CA HIS A 45 11.66 11.18 -8.40
C HIS A 45 12.76 12.18 -8.05
N ASP A 46 12.52 13.07 -7.08
CA ASP A 46 13.51 14.00 -6.57
C ASP A 46 14.02 13.48 -5.21
N PRO A 47 15.34 13.26 -5.07
CA PRO A 47 15.93 12.76 -3.82
C PRO A 47 15.58 13.57 -2.57
N ALA A 48 15.31 14.88 -2.72
CA ALA A 48 14.90 15.74 -1.60
C ALA A 48 13.59 15.29 -0.93
N TRP A 49 12.78 14.47 -1.62
CA TRP A 49 11.49 13.99 -1.14
C TRP A 49 11.47 12.51 -0.76
N ASP A 50 12.60 11.79 -0.82
CA ASP A 50 12.64 10.35 -0.55
C ASP A 50 12.08 10.02 0.84
N GLU A 51 12.58 10.68 1.89
CA GLU A 51 12.13 10.44 3.27
C GLU A 51 10.62 10.73 3.43
N TYR A 52 10.15 11.79 2.78
CA TYR A 52 8.74 12.16 2.78
C TYR A 52 7.87 11.07 2.14
N PHE A 53 8.29 10.45 1.04
CA PHE A 53 7.52 9.37 0.43
C PHE A 53 7.67 8.04 1.19
N GLU A 54 8.87 7.67 1.64
CA GLU A 54 9.14 6.48 2.46
C GLU A 54 8.22 6.40 3.69
N SER A 55 8.11 7.50 4.45
CA SER A 55 7.26 7.57 5.64
C SER A 55 5.77 7.31 5.37
N ARG A 56 5.34 7.42 4.10
CA ARG A 56 3.94 7.29 3.68
C ARG A 56 3.62 5.97 3.02
N TRP A 57 4.59 5.28 2.41
CA TRP A 57 4.36 4.04 1.67
C TRP A 57 3.81 2.91 2.55
N GLY A 58 4.40 2.69 3.73
CA GLY A 58 3.93 1.64 4.65
C GLY A 58 2.49 1.86 5.08
N LYS A 59 2.15 3.10 5.46
CA LYS A 59 0.79 3.51 5.83
C LYS A 59 -0.20 3.32 4.68
N ARG A 60 0.20 3.70 3.46
CA ARG A 60 -0.66 3.59 2.26
C ARG A 60 -1.00 2.14 1.93
N MET A 61 -0.06 1.22 2.10
CA MET A 61 -0.30 -0.20 1.84
C MET A 61 -1.30 -0.81 2.82
N LEU A 62 -1.44 -0.28 4.04
CA LEU A 62 -2.39 -0.81 5.03
C LEU A 62 -3.87 -0.47 4.72
N VAL A 63 -4.11 0.59 3.93
CA VAL A 63 -5.46 1.13 3.68
C VAL A 63 -6.31 0.18 2.82
N SER A 64 -5.76 -0.34 1.71
CA SER A 64 -6.52 -1.14 0.75
C SER A 64 -6.22 -2.64 0.84
N ALA A 65 -7.17 -3.49 0.43
CA ALA A 65 -6.96 -4.94 0.37
C ALA A 65 -5.78 -5.30 -0.56
N LYS A 66 -5.68 -4.65 -1.72
CA LYS A 66 -4.55 -4.80 -2.67
C LYS A 66 -3.22 -4.39 -2.02
N GLY A 67 -3.21 -3.29 -1.27
CA GLY A 67 -2.04 -2.83 -0.53
C GLY A 67 -1.62 -3.83 0.56
N ARG A 68 -2.57 -4.34 1.35
CA ARG A 68 -2.30 -5.33 2.40
C ARG A 68 -1.75 -6.63 1.82
N ALA A 69 -2.30 -7.09 0.69
CA ALA A 69 -1.77 -8.25 -0.04
C ALA A 69 -0.37 -8.00 -0.61
N LYS A 70 -0.05 -6.76 -1.01
CA LYS A 70 1.31 -6.39 -1.43
C LYS A 70 2.28 -6.41 -0.25
N LEU A 71 1.93 -5.78 0.87
CA LEU A 71 2.72 -5.79 2.10
C LEU A 71 2.98 -7.22 2.60
N TYR A 72 1.96 -8.07 2.59
CA TYR A 72 2.10 -9.48 2.98
C TYR A 72 3.11 -10.22 2.11
N ARG A 73 3.15 -9.95 0.79
CA ARG A 73 4.16 -10.51 -0.11
C ARG A 73 5.57 -10.02 0.21
N VAL A 74 5.73 -8.75 0.60
CA VAL A 74 7.03 -8.22 1.08
C VAL A 74 7.45 -8.93 2.36
N TRP A 75 6.53 -9.09 3.32
CA TRP A 75 6.78 -9.80 4.58
C TRP A 75 7.18 -11.26 4.34
N LEU A 76 6.46 -11.99 3.48
CA LEU A 76 6.80 -13.36 3.09
C LEU A 76 8.17 -13.46 2.41
N LYS A 77 8.48 -12.55 1.48
CA LYS A 77 9.78 -12.50 0.78
C LYS A 77 10.95 -12.42 1.77
N GLN A 78 10.77 -11.71 2.89
CA GLN A 78 11.76 -11.58 3.95
C GLN A 78 11.69 -12.69 5.02
N GLY A 79 10.89 -13.74 4.82
CA GLY A 79 10.66 -14.77 5.83
C GLY A 79 10.06 -14.23 7.13
N GLY A 80 9.33 -13.12 7.04
CA GLY A 80 8.77 -12.40 8.18
C GLY A 80 9.78 -11.73 9.09
N ARG A 81 11.00 -11.46 8.63
CA ARG A 81 12.09 -10.87 9.41
C ARG A 81 12.42 -9.45 8.97
N CYS A 82 12.91 -8.64 9.90
CA CYS A 82 13.43 -7.31 9.66
C CYS A 82 14.71 -7.39 8.81
N CYS A 83 14.81 -6.61 7.73
CA CYS A 83 16.01 -6.62 6.89
C CYS A 83 17.27 -6.10 7.59
N ALA A 84 17.13 -5.35 8.69
CA ALA A 84 18.25 -4.76 9.41
C ALA A 84 18.78 -5.63 10.57
N CYS A 85 17.91 -6.21 11.40
CA CYS A 85 18.33 -7.03 12.56
C CYS A 85 17.98 -8.52 12.44
N LEU A 86 17.31 -8.94 11.36
CA LEU A 86 16.90 -10.33 11.09
C LEU A 86 15.96 -10.96 12.15
N LYS A 87 15.49 -10.17 13.12
CA LYS A 87 14.47 -10.58 14.09
C LYS A 87 13.08 -10.54 13.44
N PRO A 88 12.11 -11.34 13.93
CA PRO A 88 10.75 -11.35 13.40
C PRO A 88 10.08 -9.97 13.44
N VAL A 89 9.38 -9.61 12.37
CA VAL A 89 8.43 -8.50 12.33
C VAL A 89 7.04 -9.09 12.55
N THR A 90 6.46 -8.78 13.71
CA THR A 90 5.11 -9.24 14.10
C THR A 90 4.13 -8.07 14.07
N LYS A 91 2.84 -8.37 14.29
CA LYS A 91 1.79 -7.34 14.40
C LYS A 91 2.02 -6.38 15.58
N ASP A 92 2.69 -6.86 16.63
CA ASP A 92 2.89 -6.12 17.88
C ASP A 92 4.15 -5.23 17.83
N THR A 93 5.05 -5.48 16.89
CA THR A 93 6.26 -4.67 16.72
C THR A 93 6.05 -3.54 15.71
N PRO A 94 6.31 -2.27 16.07
CA PRO A 94 6.28 -1.18 15.10
C PRO A 94 7.30 -1.40 13.98
N TRP A 95 6.85 -1.28 12.73
CA TRP A 95 7.68 -1.47 11.54
C TRP A 95 7.38 -0.39 10.50
N HIS A 96 8.36 -0.15 9.63
CA HIS A 96 8.25 0.70 8.45
C HIS A 96 8.62 -0.11 7.20
N SER A 97 8.23 0.42 6.04
CA SER A 97 8.65 -0.12 4.74
C SER A 97 9.40 0.94 3.95
N ARG A 98 10.40 0.53 3.17
CA ARG A 98 11.10 1.40 2.22
C ARG A 98 11.35 0.71 0.89
N HIS A 99 11.81 1.47 -0.09
CA HIS A 99 12.35 0.93 -1.32
C HIS A 99 13.83 0.61 -1.13
N ILE A 100 14.30 -0.52 -1.69
CA ILE A 100 15.72 -0.90 -1.65
C ILE A 100 16.53 0.07 -2.52
N VAL A 101 16.08 0.25 -3.76
CA VAL A 101 16.49 1.31 -4.67
C VAL A 101 15.41 2.38 -4.66
N LYS A 102 15.78 3.62 -4.32
CA LYS A 102 14.86 4.76 -4.27
C LYS A 102 14.23 5.05 -5.64
N LEU A 103 13.00 5.57 -5.63
CA LEU A 103 12.28 5.96 -6.87
C LEU A 103 13.01 7.07 -7.64
N SER A 104 13.68 7.98 -6.91
CA SER A 104 14.55 9.03 -7.46
C SER A 104 15.81 8.47 -8.13
N HIS A 105 16.22 7.25 -7.78
CA HIS A 105 17.36 6.55 -8.37
C HIS A 105 16.92 5.48 -9.39
N GLY A 106 15.69 5.56 -9.91
CA GLY A 106 15.18 4.62 -10.91
C GLY A 106 14.61 3.31 -10.35
N GLY A 107 14.48 3.19 -9.03
CA GLY A 107 13.82 2.05 -8.40
C GLY A 107 12.33 1.96 -8.77
N THR A 108 11.74 0.78 -8.58
CA THR A 108 10.32 0.53 -8.87
C THR A 108 9.51 0.33 -7.59
N ASP A 109 8.18 0.48 -7.66
CA ASP A 109 7.28 0.11 -6.55
C ASP A 109 6.95 -1.40 -6.55
N ALA A 110 7.79 -2.25 -7.14
CA ALA A 110 7.59 -3.70 -7.14
C ALA A 110 7.88 -4.33 -5.77
N VAL A 111 7.27 -5.48 -5.47
CA VAL A 111 7.57 -6.24 -4.24
C VAL A 111 9.06 -6.61 -4.16
N ALA A 112 9.70 -6.86 -5.30
CA ALA A 112 11.13 -7.14 -5.37
C ALA A 112 11.98 -5.97 -4.83
N ASN A 113 11.55 -4.73 -5.02
CA ASN A 113 12.26 -3.52 -4.59
C ASN A 113 11.74 -2.96 -3.26
N LEU A 114 10.92 -3.70 -2.52
CA LEU A 114 10.38 -3.26 -1.23
C LEU A 114 10.90 -4.11 -0.11
N GLU A 115 11.08 -3.46 1.03
CA GLU A 115 11.48 -4.13 2.26
C GLU A 115 10.82 -3.55 3.52
N ILE A 116 10.76 -4.35 4.58
CA ILE A 116 10.23 -3.98 5.89
C ILE A 116 11.30 -4.11 6.98
N TYR A 117 11.25 -3.19 7.96
CA TYR A 117 12.18 -3.14 9.09
C TYR A 117 11.50 -2.60 10.35
N HIS A 118 12.02 -2.92 11.54
CA HIS A 118 11.51 -2.35 12.79
C HIS A 118 11.76 -0.84 12.86
N LEU A 119 10.79 -0.08 13.34
CA LEU A 119 10.88 1.38 13.44
C LEU A 119 12.11 1.86 14.22
N TYR A 120 12.40 1.16 15.32
CA TYR A 120 13.51 1.42 16.25
C TYR A 120 14.61 0.35 16.16
N CYS A 121 14.88 -0.15 14.95
CA CYS A 121 16.01 -1.04 14.75
C CYS A 121 17.33 -0.27 14.93
N PRO A 122 18.35 -0.80 15.63
CA PRO A 122 19.70 -0.26 15.55
C PRO A 122 20.14 -0.32 14.07
N ARG A 123 20.26 0.84 13.42
CA ARG A 123 20.40 0.95 11.97
C ARG A 123 21.86 0.84 11.59
N SER A 124 22.20 -0.21 10.85
CA SER A 124 23.34 -0.24 9.94
C SER A 124 22.83 -0.43 8.51
N VAL A 125 21.82 0.34 8.10
CA VAL A 125 21.21 0.12 6.80
C VAL A 125 21.74 1.12 5.78
N GLN A 126 22.50 0.61 4.82
CA GLN A 126 22.90 1.32 3.61
C GLN A 126 21.86 1.06 2.51
N PHE A 127 21.59 2.07 1.67
CA PHE A 127 20.76 1.92 0.47
C PHE A 127 21.61 1.35 -0.66
N ALA A 128 21.04 0.48 -1.51
CA ALA A 128 21.72 -0.06 -2.68
C ALA A 128 21.52 0.87 -3.89
N ASN A 129 22.53 1.04 -4.74
CA ASN A 129 22.33 1.71 -6.03
C ASN A 129 21.67 0.77 -7.02
N VAL A 130 21.09 1.33 -8.11
CA VAL A 130 20.44 0.52 -9.14
C VAL A 130 21.39 -0.48 -9.81
N ASN A 131 22.71 -0.25 -9.71
CA ASN A 131 23.76 -1.12 -10.25
C ASN A 131 24.16 -2.26 -9.29
N ASP A 132 23.67 -2.25 -8.05
CA ASP A 132 24.04 -3.19 -6.98
C ASP A 132 22.99 -4.30 -6.76
N VAL A 133 21.88 -4.29 -7.51
CA VAL A 133 20.69 -5.16 -7.32
C VAL A 133 20.36 -5.96 -8.59
#